data_AF-A0A6N9C4Y2-F1
#
_entry.id   AF-A0A6N9C4Y2-F1
#
_cell.length_a   1.000
_cell.length_b   1.000
_cell.length_c   1.000
_cell.angle_alpha   90.00
_cell.angle_beta   90.00
_cell.angle_gamma   90.00
#
_symmetry.space_group_name_H-M   'P 1'
#
loop_
_entity.id
_entity.type
_entity.pdbx_description
1 polymer ?
#
loop_
_entity_poly.entity_id
_entity_poly.type
_entity_poly.pdbx_seq_one_letter_code
_entity_poly.pdbx_strand_id
1 'polypeptide(L)' 'MRKIFPQWILYIALVVLFLLHNDFWLWDNPKRVMGLPIGLLYHIGFCAAAAILMALVINYAWPQHLRDEDTDKLE' A
#
# COMPACT_ATOMS: atom_id res chain seq x y z
N MET A 1 -11.99 -21.16 -7.78
CA MET A 1 -10.80 -20.44 -8.28
C MET A 1 -9.74 -20.43 -7.18
N ARG A 2 -8.57 -21.05 -7.41
CA ARG A 2 -7.50 -21.19 -6.40
C ARG A 2 -7.15 -19.81 -5.83
N LYS A 3 -7.28 -19.64 -4.51
CA LYS A 3 -6.78 -18.45 -3.79
C LYS A 3 -5.25 -18.50 -3.82
N ILE A 4 -4.65 -18.15 -4.95
CA ILE A 4 -3.18 -18.14 -5.13
C ILE A 4 -2.57 -16.99 -4.31
N PHE A 5 -3.35 -15.95 -3.99
CA PHE A 5 -2.95 -14.84 -3.13
C PHE A 5 -3.48 -15.04 -1.72
N PRO A 6 -2.64 -15.43 -0.77
CA PRO A 6 -3.07 -15.57 0.59
C PRO A 6 -2.99 -14.20 1.29
N GLN A 7 -4.08 -13.80 1.94
CA GLN A 7 -4.30 -12.43 2.44
C GLN A 7 -3.19 -11.90 3.37
N TRP A 8 -2.48 -12.79 4.08
CA TRP A 8 -1.30 -12.47 4.90
C TRP A 8 -0.18 -11.74 4.13
N ILE A 9 -0.02 -11.96 2.82
CA ILE A 9 0.96 -11.22 2.03
C ILE A 9 0.63 -9.72 1.98
N LEU A 10 -0.65 -9.35 1.87
CA LEU A 10 -1.07 -7.96 1.86
C LEU A 10 -0.80 -7.30 3.21
N TYR A 11 -1.05 -8.02 4.31
CA TYR A 11 -0.73 -7.54 5.66
C TYR A 11 0.77 -7.39 5.89
N ILE A 12 1.59 -8.35 5.44
CA ILE A 12 3.05 -8.25 5.49
C ILE A 12 3.53 -7.04 4.68
N ALA A 13 3.01 -6.87 3.46
CA ALA A 13 3.36 -5.74 2.61
C ALA A 13 2.99 -4.39 3.24
N LEU A 14 1.87 -4.33 3.97
CA LEU A 14 1.47 -3.14 4.73
C LEU A 14 2.45 -2.84 5.88
N VAL A 15 2.89 -3.86 6.63
CA VAL A 15 3.88 -3.71 7.70
C VAL A 15 5.23 -3.26 7.15
N VAL A 16 5.68 -3.84 6.03
CA VAL A 16 6.90 -3.44 5.34
C VAL A 16 6.81 -1.99 4.86
N LEU A 17 5.68 -1.59 4.28
CA LEU A 17 5.45 -0.23 3.84
C LEU A 17 5.42 0.75 5.03
N PHE A 18 4.84 0.36 6.16
CA PHE A 18 4.88 1.15 7.40
C PHE A 18 6.32 1.33 7.94
N LEU A 19 7.13 0.27 7.91
CA LEU A 19 8.55 0.35 8.27
C LEU A 19 9.33 1.26 7.32
N LEU A 20 9.12 1.13 6.00
CA LEU A 20 9.73 1.99 4.99
C LEU A 20 9.31 3.46 5.13
N HIS A 21 8.13 3.73 5.69
CA HIS A 21 7.65 5.09 5.93
C HIS A 21 8.51 5.86 6.93
N ASN A 22 9.21 5.17 7.83
CA ASN A 22 10.00 5.82 8.86
C ASN A 22 11.24 6.55 8.31
N ASP A 23 11.54 6.40 7.01
CA ASP A 23 12.55 7.16 6.26
C ASP A 23 13.94 7.28 6.95
N PHE A 24 14.33 6.28 7.75
CA PHE A 24 15.63 6.30 8.43
C PHE A 24 16.81 6.00 7.49
N TRP A 25 16.55 5.44 6.31
CA TRP A 25 17.61 4.91 5.43
C TRP A 25 18.30 5.99 4.59
N LEU A 26 17.55 7.01 4.19
CA LEU A 26 18.02 8.04 3.25
C LEU A 26 18.26 9.39 3.92
N TRP A 27 18.15 9.44 5.24
CA TRP A 27 18.28 10.65 6.05
C TRP A 27 19.67 11.31 5.93
N ASP A 28 20.74 10.52 5.86
CA ASP A 28 22.12 11.05 5.78
C ASP A 28 22.70 11.08 4.34
N ASN A 29 21.85 10.97 3.31
CA ASN A 29 22.33 10.95 1.93
C ASN A 29 22.26 12.35 1.28
N PRO A 30 23.39 13.08 1.12
CA PRO A 30 23.40 14.40 0.49
C PRO A 30 23.28 14.34 -1.05
N LYS A 31 23.09 13.14 -1.64
CA LYS A 31 22.96 12.98 -3.09
C LYS A 31 21.70 13.67 -3.59
N ARG A 32 21.88 14.65 -4.48
CA ARG A 32 20.81 15.33 -5.21
C ARG A 32 20.74 14.76 -6.62
N VAL A 33 19.55 14.36 -7.05
CA VAL A 33 19.30 13.95 -8.43
C VAL A 33 18.42 15.02 -9.06
N MET A 34 18.86 15.57 -10.20
CA MET A 34 18.15 16.65 -10.92
C MET A 34 17.81 17.89 -10.04
N GLY A 35 18.63 18.19 -9.02
CA GLY A 35 18.42 19.33 -8.12
C GLY A 35 17.50 19.05 -6.92
N LEU A 36 16.88 17.86 -6.84
CA LEU A 36 16.03 17.45 -5.73
C LEU A 36 16.74 16.44 -4.81
N PRO A 37 16.50 16.48 -3.49
CA PRO A 37 17.06 15.50 -2.57
C PRO A 37 16.49 14.10 -2.87
N ILE A 38 17.35 13.09 -2.86
CA ILE A 38 16.95 11.70 -3.16
C ILE A 38 15.85 11.20 -2.20
N GLY A 39 15.78 11.72 -0.97
CA GLY A 39 14.69 11.48 -0.01
C GLY A 39 13.32 11.84 -0.55
N LEU A 40 13.20 12.89 -1.36
CA LEU A 40 11.94 13.31 -1.97
C LEU A 40 11.52 12.35 -3.09
N LEU A 41 12.47 11.91 -3.93
CA LEU A 41 12.18 10.95 -4.98
C LEU A 41 11.74 9.60 -4.38
N TYR A 42 12.37 9.19 -3.29
CA TYR A 42 11.96 8.03 -2.50
C TYR A 42 10.52 8.19 -1.98
N HIS A 43 10.17 9.35 -1.40
CA HIS A 43 8.81 9.62 -0.94
C HIS A 43 7.77 9.58 -2.07
N ILE A 44 8.09 10.09 -3.26
CA ILE A 44 7.19 10.01 -4.42
C ILE A 44 6.93 8.55 -4.80
N GLY A 45 7.99 7.73 -4.87
CA GLY A 45 7.87 6.29 -5.14
C GLY A 45 7.10 5.56 -4.05
N PHE A 46 7.32 5.94 -2.78
CA PHE A 46 6.61 5.40 -1.63
C PHE A 46 5.11 5.68 -1.70
N CYS A 47 4.70 6.91 -1.99
CA CYS A 47 3.29 7.27 -2.15
C CYS A 47 2.62 6.48 -3.29
N ALA A 48 3.32 6.31 -4.41
CA ALA A 48 2.81 5.49 -5.52
C ALA A 48 2.64 4.01 -5.12
N ALA A 49 3.63 3.43 -4.43
CA ALA A 49 3.55 2.07 -3.92
C ALA A 49 2.41 1.90 -2.91
N ALA A 50 2.20 2.87 -2.03
CA ALA A 50 1.12 2.87 -1.04
C ALA A 50 -0.26 2.90 -1.72
N ALA A 51 -0.43 3.72 -2.75
CA ALA A 51 -1.67 3.79 -3.52
C ALA A 51 -1.99 2.45 -4.21
N ILE A 52 -0.99 1.82 -4.84
CA ILE A 52 -1.14 0.50 -5.47
C ILE A 52 -1.50 -0.57 -4.43
N LEU A 53 -0.79 -0.58 -3.29
CA LEU A 53 -1.07 -1.52 -2.21
C LEU A 53 -2.52 -1.37 -1.72
N MET A 54 -2.98 -0.14 -1.51
CA MET A 54 -4.34 0.14 -1.07
C MET A 54 -5.38 -0.33 -2.09
N ALA A 55 -5.12 -0.09 -3.39
CA ALA A 55 -5.99 -0.59 -4.45
C ALA A 55 -6.07 -2.13 -4.44
N LEU A 56 -4.95 -2.83 -4.22
CA LEU A 56 -4.94 -4.29 -4.09
C LEU A 56 -5.70 -4.77 -2.85
N VAL A 57 -5.56 -4.10 -1.71
CA VAL A 57 -6.30 -4.41 -0.48
C VAL A 57 -7.81 -4.28 -0.70
N ILE A 58 -8.26 -3.20 -1.33
CA ILE A 58 -9.69 -3.00 -1.63
C ILE A 58 -10.21 -4.09 -2.59
N ASN A 59 -9.44 -4.45 -3.63
CA ASN A 59 -9.90 -5.43 -4.61
C ASN A 59 -9.87 -6.88 -4.10
N TYR A 60 -8.89 -7.24 -3.26
CA TYR A 60 -8.64 -8.64 -2.89
C TYR A 60 -8.95 -8.97 -1.43
N ALA A 61 -8.83 -8.02 -0.50
CA ALA A 61 -9.05 -8.24 0.92
C ALA A 61 -10.40 -7.72 1.42
N TRP A 62 -11.07 -6.83 0.67
CA TRP A 62 -12.37 -6.32 1.07
C TRP A 62 -13.44 -7.43 1.08
N PRO A 63 -14.13 -7.64 2.22
CA PRO A 63 -15.13 -8.69 2.34
C PRO A 63 -16.35 -8.40 1.47
N GLN A 64 -16.74 -9.38 0.65
CA GLN A 64 -17.93 -9.27 -0.23
C GLN A 64 -19.25 -9.37 0.56
N HIS A 65 -19.25 -9.97 1.76
CA HIS A 65 -20.47 -10.18 2.56
C HIS A 65 -21.12 -8.87 3.05
N LEU A 66 -20.37 -7.76 3.07
CA LEU A 66 -20.92 -6.43 3.37
C LEU A 66 -21.75 -5.85 2.22
N ARG A 67 -21.69 -6.43 1.03
CA ARG A 67 -22.47 -5.97 -0.13
C ARG A 67 -23.90 -6.54 -0.16
N ASP A 68 -24.11 -7.70 0.46
CA ASP A 68 -25.39 -8.38 0.44
C ASP A 68 -26.37 -7.76 1.46
N GLU A 69 -25.90 -7.29 2.63
CA GLU A 69 -26.76 -6.63 3.63
C GLU A 69 -27.35 -5.28 3.19
N ASP A 70 -26.75 -4.60 2.21
CA ASP A 70 -27.27 -3.33 1.68
C ASP A 70 -28.36 -3.56 0.62
N THR A 71 -28.37 -4.72 -0.03
CA THR A 71 -29.39 -5.03 -1.07
C THR A 71 -30.70 -5.50 -0.41
N ASP A 72 -30.60 -6.26 0.68
CA ASP A 72 -31.75 -6.81 1.44
C ASP A 72 -32.53 -5.74 2.23
N LYS A 73 -31.96 -4.55 2.47
CA LYS A 73 -32.64 -3.45 3.20
C LYS A 73 -33.44 -2.51 2.28
N LEU A 74 -33.39 -2.75 0.97
CA LEU A 74 -34.04 -1.92 -0.06
C LEU A 74 -35.20 -2.65 -0.77
N GLU A 75 -35.41 -3.94 -0.49
CA GLU A 75 -36.63 -4.70 -0.84
C GLU A 75 -37.63 -4.74 0.32
#